data_AF-A0A6A4Q0R5-F1
#
_entry.id   AF-A0A6A4Q0R5-F1
#
_cell.length_a   1.000
_cell.length_b   1.000
_cell.length_c   1.000
_cell.angle_alpha   90.00
_cell.angle_beta   90.00
_cell.angle_gamma   90.00
#
_symmetry.space_group_name_H-M   'P 1'
#
loop_
_entity.id
_entity.type
_entity.pdbx_description
1 polymer ?
#
loop_
_entity_poly.entity_id
_entity_poly.type
_entity_poly.pdbx_seq_one_letter_code
_entity_poly.pdbx_strand_id
1 'polypeptide(L)'
;MSAPDYSEAVEAPPPVQSGSEPPEAEPPLPVQSGSESPIPEAQKDEEEEEEGECGFCLYMKSGGCKDEFIDWEKCIEEAEKNKEDLVEKCAKVTAVLKQCMDSHSDYYEPILRAEKDAEKKVIDELEKEKEAEAQFLQNAPNDGASDSKL
;
A
#
# COMPACT_ATOMS: atom_id res chain seq x y z
N MET A 1 -0.08 40.95 -36.04
CA MET A 1 0.48 39.72 -36.63
C MET A 1 -0.51 38.59 -36.42
N SER A 2 -0.74 37.82 -37.47
CA SER A 2 -1.64 36.68 -37.53
C SER A 2 -1.10 35.48 -36.73
N ALA A 3 -2.00 34.65 -36.20
CA ALA A 3 -1.69 33.31 -35.75
C ALA A 3 -1.48 32.37 -36.96
N PRO A 4 -0.64 31.32 -36.84
CA PRO A 4 -0.76 30.15 -37.67
C PRO A 4 -1.67 29.11 -37.00
N ASP A 5 -2.75 28.81 -37.72
CA ASP A 5 -3.47 27.54 -37.77
C ASP A 5 -2.57 26.46 -38.40
N TYR A 6 -2.63 25.19 -37.93
CA TYR A 6 -2.71 23.97 -38.76
C TYR A 6 -2.27 22.68 -38.00
N SER A 7 -3.28 21.88 -37.66
CA SER A 7 -3.40 20.40 -37.57
C SER A 7 -2.19 19.43 -37.65
N GLU A 8 -2.17 18.53 -36.65
CA GLU A 8 -2.24 17.04 -36.74
C GLU A 8 -1.08 16.21 -37.33
N ALA A 9 -0.50 15.33 -36.50
CA ALA A 9 -0.05 13.98 -36.88
C ALA A 9 0.13 13.12 -35.61
N VAL A 10 -0.87 12.27 -35.33
CA VAL A 10 -0.76 11.14 -34.41
C VAL A 10 -0.18 9.96 -35.19
N GLU A 11 0.98 9.46 -34.79
CA GLU A 11 1.57 8.25 -35.39
C GLU A 11 0.99 7.03 -34.66
N ALA A 12 0.20 6.23 -35.38
CA ALA A 12 -0.34 4.96 -34.93
C ALA A 12 0.65 3.80 -35.18
N PRO A 13 0.75 2.79 -34.29
CA PRO A 13 1.56 1.61 -34.56
C PRO A 13 0.91 0.68 -35.63
N PRO A 14 1.72 -0.13 -36.34
CA PRO A 14 1.30 -0.89 -37.52
C PRO A 14 0.38 -2.10 -37.22
N PRO A 15 -0.36 -2.60 -38.24
CA PRO A 15 -1.38 -3.63 -38.08
C PRO A 15 -0.78 -5.03 -37.86
N VAL A 16 -1.40 -5.79 -36.95
CA VAL A 16 -1.17 -7.24 -36.80
C VAL A 16 -1.82 -7.97 -37.97
N GLN A 17 -1.02 -8.74 -38.72
CA GLN A 17 -1.54 -9.66 -39.74
C GLN A 17 -1.60 -11.09 -39.20
N SER A 18 -2.81 -11.61 -39.24
CA SER A 18 -3.20 -13.00 -38.99
C SER A 18 -2.86 -13.91 -40.16
N GLY A 19 -2.55 -15.18 -39.87
CA GLY A 19 -2.80 -16.27 -40.81
C GLY A 19 -1.85 -17.48 -40.73
N SER A 20 -2.31 -18.58 -40.11
CA SER A 20 -2.30 -19.92 -40.73
C SER A 20 -3.16 -20.89 -39.91
N GLU A 21 -4.06 -21.56 -40.64
CA GLU A 21 -5.21 -22.38 -40.25
C GLU A 21 -4.80 -23.84 -39.86
N PRO A 22 -5.68 -24.67 -39.24
CA PRO A 22 -5.36 -25.94 -38.60
C PRO A 22 -5.68 -27.18 -39.47
N PRO A 23 -5.29 -28.40 -39.05
CA PRO A 23 -5.96 -29.62 -39.51
C PRO A 23 -6.86 -30.26 -38.44
N GLU A 24 -8.07 -30.62 -38.88
CA GLU A 24 -9.11 -31.38 -38.17
C GLU A 24 -9.00 -32.91 -38.43
N ALA A 25 -9.74 -33.67 -37.62
CA ALA A 25 -10.11 -35.11 -37.67
C ALA A 25 -9.17 -36.10 -36.92
N GLU A 26 -9.62 -37.02 -36.04
CA GLU A 26 -10.92 -37.50 -35.55
C GLU A 26 -10.68 -38.36 -34.26
N PRO A 27 -11.72 -38.77 -33.48
CA PRO A 27 -11.59 -39.26 -32.08
C PRO A 27 -11.37 -40.80 -31.97
N PRO A 28 -10.97 -41.32 -30.79
CA PRO A 28 -11.98 -41.98 -29.95
C PRO A 28 -11.76 -41.87 -28.41
N LEU A 29 -12.87 -41.82 -27.67
CA LEU A 29 -12.92 -42.24 -26.26
C LEU A 29 -12.90 -43.80 -26.21
N PRO A 30 -12.37 -44.44 -25.14
CA PRO A 30 -13.25 -44.73 -24.01
C PRO A 30 -12.59 -44.67 -22.62
N VAL A 31 -13.45 -44.36 -21.65
CA VAL A 31 -13.23 -44.38 -20.19
C VAL A 31 -12.95 -45.79 -19.66
N GLN A 32 -11.96 -45.94 -18.76
CA GLN A 32 -11.86 -47.00 -17.74
C GLN A 32 -11.09 -46.41 -16.54
N SER A 33 -11.73 -46.13 -15.41
CA SER A 33 -12.16 -47.07 -14.36
C SER A 33 -10.99 -47.69 -13.55
N GLY A 34 -10.59 -46.99 -12.49
CA GLY A 34 -10.25 -47.56 -11.18
C GLY A 34 -8.83 -48.11 -10.96
N SER A 35 -8.10 -47.52 -10.01
CA SER A 35 -7.38 -48.28 -8.96
C SER A 35 -6.70 -47.35 -7.98
N GLU A 36 -7.09 -47.52 -6.72
CA GLU A 36 -6.49 -46.98 -5.52
C GLU A 36 -5.23 -47.80 -5.15
N SER A 37 -4.13 -47.13 -4.76
CA SER A 37 -3.10 -47.61 -3.80
C SER A 37 -1.85 -46.68 -3.77
N PRO A 38 -1.05 -46.67 -2.67
CA PRO A 38 -0.67 -45.40 -2.01
C PRO A 38 0.86 -45.16 -1.82
N ILE A 39 1.21 -43.95 -1.28
CA ILE A 39 2.48 -43.53 -0.57
C ILE A 39 3.67 -43.16 -1.51
N PRO A 40 4.49 -42.08 -1.29
CA PRO A 40 4.99 -41.58 0.01
C PRO A 40 4.96 -40.07 0.30
N GLU A 41 4.95 -39.80 1.61
CA GLU A 41 5.42 -38.59 2.28
C GLU A 41 6.87 -38.25 1.88
N ALA A 42 7.04 -37.15 1.15
CA ALA A 42 8.25 -36.34 1.00
C ALA A 42 7.81 -35.20 0.07
N GLN A 43 7.77 -33.93 0.41
CA GLN A 43 8.78 -33.15 1.11
C GLN A 43 8.06 -32.09 1.95
N LYS A 44 8.57 -31.84 3.17
CA LYS A 44 8.47 -30.51 3.74
C LYS A 44 9.41 -29.66 2.88
N ASP A 45 8.89 -29.19 1.76
CA ASP A 45 9.44 -28.03 1.08
C ASP A 45 9.31 -26.92 2.13
N GLU A 46 10.44 -26.58 2.75
CA GLU A 46 10.58 -25.26 3.33
C GLU A 46 10.39 -24.34 2.14
N GLU A 47 9.16 -23.86 1.96
CA GLU A 47 8.82 -22.75 1.08
C GLU A 47 9.85 -21.67 1.40
N GLU A 48 10.90 -21.64 0.60
CA GLU A 48 11.73 -20.48 0.39
C GLU A 48 10.73 -19.47 -0.15
N GLU A 49 10.13 -18.69 0.77
CA GLU A 49 9.26 -17.58 0.42
C GLU A 49 10.05 -16.79 -0.61
N GLU A 50 9.64 -16.88 -1.88
CA GLU A 50 10.23 -16.07 -2.91
C GLU A 50 9.87 -14.65 -2.49
N GLU A 51 10.81 -13.99 -1.83
CA GLU A 51 10.64 -12.68 -1.22
C GLU A 51 10.58 -11.69 -2.39
N GLY A 52 9.44 -11.69 -3.08
CA GLY A 52 9.16 -10.87 -4.22
C GLY A 52 9.32 -9.42 -3.78
N GLU A 53 10.18 -8.69 -4.49
CA GLU A 53 10.57 -7.35 -4.08
C GLU A 53 9.31 -6.49 -3.90
N CYS A 54 9.09 -6.01 -2.68
CA CYS A 54 7.93 -5.18 -2.34
C CYS A 54 7.83 -4.00 -3.31
N GLY A 55 6.70 -3.86 -4.01
CA GLY A 55 6.53 -2.83 -5.04
C GLY A 55 6.75 -1.40 -4.52
N PHE A 56 6.47 -1.16 -3.24
CA PHE A 56 6.79 0.11 -2.58
C PHE A 56 8.30 0.28 -2.39
N CYS A 57 9.02 -0.74 -1.92
CA CYS A 57 10.47 -0.71 -1.77
C CYS A 57 11.15 -0.46 -3.12
N LEU A 58 10.70 -1.12 -4.19
CA LEU A 58 11.17 -0.89 -5.55
C LEU A 58 11.01 0.56 -5.99
N TYR A 59 9.82 1.13 -5.77
CA TYR A 59 9.52 2.51 -6.09
C TYR A 59 10.41 3.48 -5.29
N MET A 60 10.49 3.30 -3.97
CA MET A 60 11.32 4.14 -3.11
C MET A 60 12.80 4.11 -3.50
N LYS A 61 13.32 2.91 -3.79
CA LYS A 61 14.72 2.69 -4.23
C LYS A 61 15.02 3.18 -5.65
N SER A 62 13.99 3.44 -6.45
CA SER A 62 14.13 3.97 -7.82
C SER A 62 14.10 5.50 -7.89
N GLY A 63 13.77 6.18 -6.79
CA GLY A 63 13.70 7.63 -6.73
C GLY A 63 14.94 8.31 -6.15
N GLY A 64 14.89 9.64 -6.03
CA GLY A 64 15.99 10.47 -5.53
C GLY A 64 16.34 10.29 -4.05
N CYS A 65 15.47 9.63 -3.27
CA CYS A 65 15.61 9.43 -1.82
C CYS A 65 15.97 7.98 -1.46
N LYS A 66 16.63 7.26 -2.37
CA LYS A 66 17.01 5.86 -2.19
C LYS A 66 17.86 5.66 -0.93
N ASP A 67 18.85 6.52 -0.70
CA ASP A 67 19.80 6.34 0.40
C ASP A 67 19.12 6.58 1.75
N GLU A 68 18.29 7.63 1.85
CA GLU A 68 17.46 7.90 3.03
C GLU A 68 16.47 6.76 3.30
N PHE A 69 15.92 6.15 2.25
CA PHE A 69 15.00 5.02 2.39
C PHE A 69 15.71 3.77 2.91
N ILE A 70 16.91 3.46 2.40
CA ILE A 70 17.71 2.33 2.88
C ILE A 70 18.11 2.53 4.35
N ASP A 71 18.45 3.75 4.76
CA ASP A 71 18.79 4.02 6.15
C ASP A 71 17.56 3.92 7.07
N TRP A 72 16.37 4.26 6.57
CA TRP A 72 15.11 4.02 7.26
C TRP A 72 14.79 2.52 7.39
N GLU A 73 14.94 1.73 6.33
CA GLU A 73 14.77 0.26 6.35
C GLU A 73 15.69 -0.37 7.41
N LYS A 74 16.98 -0.03 7.42
CA LYS A 74 17.93 -0.51 8.43
C LYS A 74 17.50 -0.13 9.85
N CYS A 75 16.98 1.08 10.05
CA CYS A 75 16.50 1.49 11.36
C CYS A 75 15.33 0.62 11.84
N ILE A 76 14.38 0.30 10.95
CA ILE A 76 13.27 -0.60 11.25
C ILE A 76 13.78 -1.99 11.57
N GLU A 77 14.64 -2.57 10.72
CA GLU A 77 15.22 -3.90 10.95
C GLU A 77 15.95 -3.97 12.31
N GLU A 78 16.72 -2.94 12.66
CA GLU A 78 17.38 -2.85 13.96
C GLU A 78 16.37 -2.76 15.12
N ALA A 79 15.34 -1.93 14.98
CA ALA A 79 14.35 -1.75 16.03
C ALA A 79 13.49 -3.01 16.23
N GLU A 80 13.09 -3.70 15.15
CA GLU A 80 12.40 -4.99 15.22
C GLU A 80 13.26 -6.07 15.89
N LYS A 81 14.53 -6.18 15.46
CA LYS A 81 15.49 -7.13 16.04
C LYS A 81 15.67 -6.91 17.55
N ASN A 82 15.69 -5.66 17.98
CA ASN A 82 15.88 -5.28 19.38
C ASN A 82 14.55 -5.15 20.16
N LYS A 83 13.40 -5.31 19.50
CA LYS A 83 12.04 -5.11 20.04
C LYS A 83 11.85 -3.71 20.64
N GLU A 84 12.40 -2.71 19.98
CA GLU A 84 12.26 -1.29 20.31
C GLU A 84 11.01 -0.70 19.65
N ASP A 85 10.48 0.39 20.20
CA ASP A 85 9.39 1.13 19.56
C ASP A 85 9.90 1.83 18.28
N LEU A 86 9.32 1.49 17.14
CA LEU A 86 9.74 2.00 15.83
C LEU A 86 9.57 3.51 15.73
N VAL A 87 8.51 4.06 16.31
CA VAL A 87 8.19 5.48 16.24
C VAL A 87 9.24 6.26 17.00
N GLU A 88 9.56 5.85 18.23
CA GLU A 88 10.58 6.50 19.05
C GLU A 88 11.99 6.33 18.47
N LYS A 89 12.35 5.11 18.05
CA LYS A 89 13.71 4.81 17.57
C LYS A 89 13.99 5.46 16.22
N CYS A 90 13.05 5.37 15.27
CA CYS A 90 13.29 5.77 13.89
C CYS A 90 12.72 7.14 13.52
N ALA A 91 12.04 7.86 14.42
CA ALA A 91 11.46 9.19 14.16
C ALA A 91 12.39 10.15 13.41
N LYS A 92 13.67 10.22 13.80
CA LYS A 92 14.65 11.11 13.15
C LYS A 92 14.94 10.69 11.70
N VAL A 93 15.14 9.40 11.45
CA VAL A 93 15.44 8.88 10.12
C VAL A 93 14.20 8.96 9.23
N THR A 94 13.01 8.66 9.77
CA THR A 94 11.72 8.87 9.09
C THR A 94 11.54 10.35 8.69
N ALA A 95 11.90 11.29 9.58
CA ALA A 95 11.80 12.72 9.26
C ALA A 95 12.76 13.13 8.13
N VAL A 96 13.98 12.60 8.11
CA VAL A 96 14.96 12.84 7.03
C VAL A 96 14.44 12.29 5.70
N LEU A 97 13.92 11.05 5.69
CA LEU A 97 13.30 10.44 4.52
C LEU A 97 12.14 11.30 4.00
N LYS A 98 11.23 11.71 4.89
CA LYS A 98 10.09 12.55 4.52
C LYS A 98 10.53 13.90 3.93
N GLN A 99 11.54 14.55 4.52
CA GLN A 99 12.09 15.80 4.00
C GLN A 99 12.70 15.65 2.61
N CYS A 100 13.38 14.52 2.36
CA CYS A 100 13.85 14.20 1.02
C CYS A 100 12.67 14.04 0.05
N MET A 101 11.66 13.24 0.41
CA MET A 101 10.48 13.02 -0.43
C MET A 101 9.74 14.32 -0.77
N ASP A 102 9.60 15.24 0.20
CA ASP A 102 9.01 16.56 -0.03
C ASP A 102 9.81 17.40 -1.03
N SER A 103 11.14 17.33 -0.94
CA SER A 103 12.05 18.03 -1.86
C SER A 103 12.00 17.45 -3.27
N HIS A 104 11.64 16.17 -3.39
CA HIS A 104 11.46 15.40 -4.64
C HIS A 104 9.98 15.08 -4.90
N SER A 105 9.10 16.03 -4.57
CA SER A 105 7.65 15.80 -4.58
C SER A 105 7.07 15.50 -5.96
N ASP A 106 7.75 15.86 -7.05
CA ASP A 106 7.34 15.51 -8.41
C ASP A 106 7.38 14.00 -8.66
N TYR A 107 8.39 13.31 -8.11
CA TYR A 107 8.47 11.87 -8.15
C TYR A 107 7.53 11.24 -7.12
N TYR A 108 7.58 11.69 -5.86
CA TYR A 108 6.91 11.08 -4.70
C TYR A 108 5.46 11.52 -4.48
N GLU A 109 4.87 12.30 -5.39
CA GLU A 109 3.52 12.88 -5.27
C GLU A 109 2.44 11.88 -4.84
N PRO A 110 2.35 10.66 -5.39
CA PRO A 110 1.28 9.72 -5.04
C PRO A 110 1.33 9.30 -3.56
N ILE A 111 2.54 9.12 -3.01
CA ILE A 111 2.71 8.76 -1.60
C ILE A 111 2.38 9.97 -0.72
N LEU A 112 2.95 11.14 -1.04
CA LEU A 112 2.74 12.36 -0.25
C LEU A 112 1.26 12.75 -0.17
N ARG A 113 0.51 12.54 -1.25
CA ARG A 113 -0.95 12.73 -1.25
C ARG A 113 -1.65 11.72 -0.34
N ALA A 114 -1.31 10.44 -0.44
CA ALA A 114 -1.90 9.40 0.38
C ALA A 114 -1.63 9.63 1.88
N GLU A 115 -0.42 10.05 2.24
CA GLU A 115 -0.05 10.42 3.61
C GLU A 115 -0.90 11.58 4.14
N LYS A 116 -1.03 12.65 3.35
CA LYS A 116 -1.84 13.82 3.72
C LYS A 116 -3.32 13.48 3.89
N ASP A 117 -3.86 12.65 3.00
CA ASP A 117 -5.25 12.20 3.09
C ASP A 117 -5.48 11.30 4.31
N ALA A 118 -4.50 10.47 4.68
CA ALA A 118 -4.54 9.66 5.88
C ALA A 118 -4.46 10.53 7.15
N GLU A 119 -3.54 11.49 7.21
CA GLU A 119 -3.43 12.45 8.31
C GLU A 119 -4.75 13.21 8.52
N LYS A 120 -5.32 13.73 7.43
CA LYS A 120 -6.60 14.44 7.50
C LYS A 120 -7.72 13.57 8.07
N LYS A 121 -7.81 12.31 7.66
CA LYS A 121 -8.84 11.38 8.18
C LYS A 121 -8.71 11.17 9.68
N VAL A 122 -7.48 10.97 10.17
CA VAL A 122 -7.23 10.82 11.62
C VAL A 122 -7.63 12.08 12.38
N ILE A 123 -7.30 13.27 11.86
CA ILE A 123 -7.71 14.54 12.47
C ILE A 123 -9.24 14.67 12.51
N ASP A 124 -9.91 14.43 11.38
CA ASP A 124 -11.38 14.51 11.29
C ASP A 124 -12.07 13.52 12.26
N GLU A 125 -11.50 12.34 12.48
CA GLU A 125 -12.00 11.34 13.44
C GLU A 125 -11.80 11.79 14.88
N LEU A 126 -10.59 12.26 15.24
CA LEU A 126 -10.31 12.79 16.57
C LEU A 126 -11.19 14.00 16.92
N GLU A 127 -11.51 14.85 15.94
CA GLU A 127 -12.43 15.98 16.13
C GLU A 127 -13.85 15.51 16.44
N LYS A 128 -14.38 14.52 15.69
CA LYS A 128 -15.70 13.94 15.95
C LYS A 128 -15.78 13.28 17.32
N GLU A 129 -14.74 12.56 17.73
CA GLU A 129 -14.68 11.95 19.07
C GLU A 129 -14.72 13.01 20.17
N LYS A 130 -13.95 14.09 20.03
CA LYS A 130 -13.96 15.23 20.97
C LYS A 130 -15.32 15.92 21.02
N GLU A 131 -15.98 16.11 19.88
CA GLU A 131 -17.32 16.68 19.82
C GLU A 131 -18.35 15.77 20.50
N ALA A 132 -18.28 14.46 20.26
CA ALA A 132 -19.16 13.49 20.90
C ALA A 132 -18.95 13.43 22.42
N GLU A 133 -17.69 13.46 22.89
CA GLU A 133 -17.36 13.52 24.32
C GLU A 133 -17.87 14.82 24.95
N ALA A 134 -17.65 15.97 24.30
CA ALA A 134 -18.14 17.26 24.79
C ALA A 134 -19.68 17.31 24.85
N GLN A 135 -20.37 16.69 23.90
CA GLN A 135 -21.83 16.55 23.91
C GLN A 135 -22.30 15.61 25.03
N PHE A 136 -21.60 14.51 25.29
CA PHE A 136 -21.92 13.61 26.40
C PHE A 136 -21.82 14.31 27.76
N LEU A 137 -20.75 15.09 27.97
CA LEU A 137 -20.55 15.86 29.21
C LEU A 137 -21.58 16.99 29.39
N GLN A 138 -22.01 17.64 28.31
CA GLN A 138 -23.04 18.70 28.35
C GLN A 138 -24.44 18.17 28.66
N ASN A 139 -24.73 16.92 28.29
CA ASN A 139 -26.03 16.28 28.52
C ASN A 139 -26.07 15.44 29.81
N ALA A 140 -25.01 15.46 30.63
CA ALA A 140 -24.97 14.73 31.90
C ALA A 140 -26.04 15.27 32.88
N PRO A 141 -26.89 14.41 33.48
CA PRO A 141 -27.88 14.84 34.46
C PRO A 141 -27.23 15.48 35.69
N ASN A 142 -27.75 16.64 36.12
CA ASN A 142 -27.41 17.21 37.42
C ASN A 142 -28.14 16.42 38.52
N ASP A 143 -27.52 15.34 38.99
CA ASP A 143 -27.99 14.63 40.18
C ASP A 143 -27.44 15.32 41.45
N GLY A 144 -28.21 16.29 41.97
CA GLY A 144 -28.34 16.46 43.42
C GLY A 144 -28.10 17.85 44.01
N ALA A 145 -29.21 18.58 44.26
CA ALA A 145 -29.32 19.48 45.40
C ALA A 145 -30.78 19.52 45.92
N SER A 146 -31.24 18.41 46.50
CA SER A 146 -32.26 18.45 47.55
C SER A 146 -31.59 17.95 48.82
N ASP A 147 -31.29 18.86 49.74
CA ASP A 147 -31.71 18.78 51.15
C ASP A 147 -31.01 19.88 51.98
N SER A 148 -31.73 20.98 52.21
CA SER A 148 -31.55 21.75 53.45
C SER A 148 -32.71 22.70 53.65
N LYS A 149 -33.41 22.46 54.77
CA LYS A 149 -34.18 23.41 55.57
C LYS A 149 -35.69 23.50 55.25
N LEU A 150 -36.50 22.77 56.01
CA LEU A 150 -37.07 23.26 57.28
C LEU A 150 -37.64 22.13 58.13
#